data_AF-A0A933CAI2-F1
#
_entry.id   AF-A0A933CAI2-F1
#
_cell.length_a   1.000
_cell.length_b   1.000
_cell.length_c   1.000
_cell.angle_alpha   90.00
_cell.angle_beta   90.00
_cell.angle_gamma   90.00
#
_symmetry.space_group_name_H-M   'P 1'
#
loop_
_entity.id
_entity.type
_entity.pdbx_description
1 polymer ?
#
loop_
_entity_poly.entity_id
_entity_poly.type
_entity_poly.pdbx_seq_one_letter_code
_entity_poly.pdbx_strand_id
1 'polypeptide(L)'
;MADQGCDPGGAEPVRSGSFRIDRKRALELLSRFQLRSPYLFPLAWVRSAVASGADSIEIRDAADRFELRFGGRPFPAEELQRLFDCLPAERPDPRLRELARGALTALPLGARLFLRSGGRGERRALTLEAAGESCAAIEEEDVRTALAVLWGAAGRPEAFAEGVAALRASCLPGLARFSAEEKAFGDLPQGPLWEPASEGGARGWIAAALPGRPSELRLHALGVLAEARRLWLDPAGPQLRAVVDDHGLSLSVSQDAVVEDEVFGRLRERLRSWACALAERRCRELSKRMPAIGAWLRDPVLFSRWELARNGGPDPTTVDGLLGGLESRFALEAGAAAGREADVEQWAPVVAWLRELALRLFRDGRKPSTPLERLVWSAPLYLTAEGLPATLDELERLRLRCGRLALGRRPRESQGWSAAEAPLQDRVALLDLLNGPLGDRLGEL
;
A
#
# COMPACT_ATOMS: atom_id res chain seq x y z
N MET A 1 38.81 29.41 31.26
CA MET A 1 37.80 30.43 30.88
C MET A 1 36.47 29.90 31.31
N ALA A 2 35.91 30.48 32.36
CA ALA A 2 34.68 30.03 32.99
C ALA A 2 33.49 30.47 32.13
N ASP A 3 32.63 29.50 31.81
CA ASP A 3 31.37 29.65 31.11
C ASP A 3 30.40 30.41 32.04
N GLN A 4 30.20 31.70 31.76
CA GLN A 4 29.20 32.53 32.44
C GLN A 4 27.83 32.13 31.91
N GLY A 5 27.14 31.28 32.68
CA GLY A 5 25.75 30.92 32.45
C GLY A 5 24.86 32.17 32.43
N CYS A 6 24.35 32.50 31.25
CA CYS A 6 23.19 33.38 31.12
C CYS A 6 21.98 32.68 31.74
N ASP A 7 21.61 33.12 32.94
CA ASP A 7 20.34 32.81 33.58
C ASP A 7 19.21 33.33 32.68
N PRO A 8 18.38 32.47 32.05
CA PRO A 8 17.27 32.93 31.22
C PRO A 8 16.22 33.50 32.16
N GLY A 9 16.28 34.81 32.38
CA GLY A 9 15.38 35.56 33.26
C GLY A 9 13.94 35.06 33.15
N GLY A 10 13.49 34.40 34.22
CA GLY A 10 12.20 33.73 34.29
C GLY A 10 11.08 34.74 34.08
N ALA A 11 10.45 34.70 32.91
CA ALA A 11 9.21 35.40 32.67
C ALA A 11 8.13 34.78 33.56
N GLU A 12 7.79 35.46 34.64
CA GLU A 12 6.72 35.05 35.55
C GLU A 12 5.37 35.18 34.82
N PRO A 13 4.57 34.11 34.68
CA PRO A 13 3.29 34.19 33.98
C PRO A 13 2.33 35.08 34.75
N VAL A 14 2.14 36.31 34.26
CA VAL A 14 1.41 37.39 34.94
C VAL A 14 -0.09 37.09 35.15
N ARG A 15 -0.69 36.18 34.34
CA ARG A 15 -2.10 35.77 34.50
C ARG A 15 -2.47 34.55 33.69
N SER A 16 -3.13 33.56 34.30
CA SER A 16 -3.87 32.52 33.59
C SER A 16 -5.29 32.99 33.27
N GLY A 17 -5.74 32.83 32.03
CA GLY A 17 -7.12 33.09 31.60
C GLY A 17 -7.71 31.90 30.86
N SER A 18 -9.03 31.75 30.88
CA SER A 18 -9.75 30.73 30.11
C SER A 18 -10.57 31.37 29.02
N PHE A 19 -10.48 30.88 27.79
CA PHE A 19 -11.39 31.26 26.70
C PHE A 19 -12.61 30.36 26.70
N ARG A 20 -13.81 30.93 26.71
CA ARG A 20 -15.06 30.20 26.47
C ARG A 20 -15.42 30.34 25.00
N ILE A 21 -15.54 29.23 24.30
CA ILE A 21 -15.96 29.19 22.90
C ILE A 21 -17.46 28.87 22.88
N ASP A 22 -18.24 29.68 22.15
CA ASP A 22 -19.63 29.35 21.85
C ASP A 22 -19.66 28.07 21.01
N ARG A 23 -20.16 26.98 21.61
CA ARG A 23 -20.22 25.66 20.99
C ARG A 23 -21.00 25.68 19.67
N LYS A 24 -22.12 26.39 19.60
CA LYS A 24 -22.95 26.46 18.40
C LYS A 24 -22.18 27.15 17.28
N ARG A 25 -21.52 28.27 17.58
CA ARG A 25 -20.70 28.99 16.61
C ARG A 25 -19.47 28.20 16.18
N ALA A 26 -18.84 27.47 17.09
CA ALA A 26 -17.71 26.60 16.78
C ALA A 26 -18.11 25.47 15.82
N LEU A 27 -19.23 24.80 16.07
CA LEU A 27 -19.73 23.75 15.19
C LEU A 27 -20.12 24.30 13.80
N GLU A 28 -20.73 25.47 13.74
CA GLU A 28 -21.04 26.15 12.47
C GLU A 28 -19.77 26.52 11.68
N LEU A 29 -18.71 26.95 12.35
CA LEU A 29 -17.44 27.25 11.69
C LEU A 29 -16.73 25.96 11.25
N LEU A 30 -16.64 24.97 12.14
CA LEU A 30 -16.01 23.70 11.84
C LEU A 30 -16.70 22.98 10.68
N SER A 31 -18.03 23.04 10.58
CA SER A 31 -18.77 22.45 9.45
C SER A 31 -18.48 23.14 8.11
N ARG A 32 -18.13 24.43 8.11
CA ARG A 32 -17.76 25.18 6.88
C ARG A 32 -16.34 24.89 6.39
N PHE A 33 -15.44 24.49 7.29
CA PHE A 33 -14.02 24.30 6.99
C PHE A 33 -13.60 22.83 6.92
N GLN A 34 -14.55 21.88 6.96
CA GLN A 34 -14.23 20.45 7.01
C GLN A 34 -14.51 19.72 5.70
N LEU A 35 -13.50 18.93 5.30
CA LEU A 35 -13.42 18.03 4.15
C LEU A 35 -13.74 18.66 2.79
N ARG A 36 -13.12 18.12 1.74
CA ARG A 36 -13.32 18.62 0.37
C ARG A 36 -14.78 18.47 -0.10
N SER A 37 -15.49 17.49 0.45
CA SER A 37 -16.87 17.16 0.10
C SER A 37 -17.61 16.64 1.34
N PRO A 38 -18.83 17.12 1.63
CA PRO A 38 -19.63 16.63 2.76
C PRO A 38 -20.07 15.17 2.55
N TYR A 39 -20.01 14.64 1.32
CA TYR A 39 -20.36 13.25 1.00
C TYR A 39 -19.28 12.24 1.45
N LEU A 40 -18.12 12.70 1.92
CA LEU A 40 -17.03 11.85 2.42
C LEU A 40 -17.15 11.48 3.90
N PHE A 41 -18.23 11.91 4.58
CA PHE A 41 -18.48 11.54 5.99
C PHE A 41 -18.40 10.04 6.28
N PRO A 42 -18.78 9.10 5.38
CA PRO A 42 -18.69 7.69 5.69
C PRO A 42 -17.25 7.20 5.90
N LEU A 43 -16.27 7.86 5.27
CA LEU A 43 -14.85 7.52 5.46
C LEU A 43 -14.41 7.76 6.91
N ALA A 44 -14.83 8.87 7.52
CA ALA A 44 -14.55 9.16 8.93
C ALA A 44 -15.24 8.14 9.86
N TRP A 45 -16.45 7.69 9.53
CA TRP A 45 -17.11 6.63 10.27
C TRP A 45 -16.43 5.27 10.15
N VAL A 46 -15.88 4.92 8.99
CA VAL A 46 -15.03 3.73 8.84
C VAL A 46 -13.78 3.84 9.71
N ARG A 47 -13.10 4.99 9.71
CA ARG A 47 -11.94 5.22 10.59
C ARG A 47 -12.31 5.06 12.07
N SER A 48 -13.46 5.59 12.48
CA SER A 48 -14.00 5.42 13.84
C SER A 48 -14.26 3.96 14.19
N ALA A 49 -14.83 3.20 13.25
CA ALA A 49 -15.07 1.77 13.42
C ALA A 49 -13.77 0.98 13.61
N VAL A 50 -12.76 1.23 12.77
CA VAL A 50 -11.44 0.58 12.90
C VAL A 50 -10.73 0.98 14.17
N ALA A 51 -10.76 2.27 14.54
CA ALA A 51 -10.23 2.74 15.82
C ALA A 51 -10.95 2.07 17.01
N SER A 52 -12.19 1.61 16.82
CA SER A 52 -12.96 0.88 17.82
C SER A 52 -12.62 -0.60 17.88
N GLY A 53 -11.73 -1.09 17.02
CA GLY A 53 -11.38 -2.51 16.92
C GLY A 53 -12.42 -3.31 16.17
N ALA A 54 -13.15 -2.71 15.23
CA ALA A 54 -14.04 -3.46 14.36
C ALA A 54 -13.24 -4.28 13.33
N ASP A 55 -13.50 -5.59 13.28
CA ASP A 55 -12.93 -6.49 12.27
C ASP A 55 -13.75 -6.50 10.96
N SER A 56 -15.00 -6.04 11.02
CA SER A 56 -15.88 -5.94 9.87
C SER A 56 -16.88 -4.80 10.02
N ILE A 57 -17.26 -4.21 8.89
CA ILE A 57 -18.23 -3.13 8.79
C ILE A 57 -19.32 -3.53 7.79
N GLU A 58 -20.57 -3.52 8.23
CA GLU A 58 -21.74 -3.76 7.39
C GLU A 58 -22.30 -2.41 6.94
N ILE A 59 -22.45 -2.22 5.63
CA ILE A 59 -22.99 -1.00 5.05
C ILE A 59 -24.30 -1.32 4.33
N ARG A 60 -25.34 -0.53 4.62
CA ARG A 60 -26.62 -0.57 3.92
C ARG A 60 -26.86 0.77 3.26
N ASP A 61 -27.12 0.74 1.97
CA ASP A 61 -27.39 1.92 1.17
C ASP A 61 -28.75 1.78 0.48
N ALA A 62 -29.66 2.69 0.80
CA ALA A 62 -31.03 2.74 0.32
C ALA A 62 -31.38 4.15 -0.17
N ALA A 63 -32.53 4.30 -0.83
CA ALA A 63 -32.93 5.55 -1.47
C ALA A 63 -33.14 6.73 -0.50
N ASP A 64 -33.48 6.45 0.76
CA ASP A 64 -33.78 7.41 1.82
C ASP A 64 -32.87 7.24 3.05
N ARG A 65 -31.96 6.26 3.02
CA ARG A 65 -31.15 5.88 4.18
C ARG A 65 -29.79 5.34 3.80
N PHE A 66 -28.77 5.80 4.52
CA PHE A 66 -27.47 5.15 4.59
C PHE A 66 -27.22 4.69 6.03
N GLU A 67 -26.76 3.45 6.21
CA GLU A 67 -26.46 2.89 7.54
C GLU A 67 -25.11 2.16 7.49
N LEU A 68 -24.31 2.37 8.53
CA LEU A 68 -23.06 1.68 8.79
C LEU A 68 -23.16 1.02 10.17
N ARG A 69 -22.92 -0.30 10.25
CA ARG A 69 -22.92 -1.08 11.50
C ARG A 69 -21.59 -1.77 11.70
N PHE A 70 -21.08 -1.76 12.93
CA PHE A 70 -19.79 -2.37 13.27
C PHE A 70 -19.71 -2.81 14.72
N GLY A 71 -18.85 -3.80 14.99
CA GLY A 71 -18.51 -4.26 16.33
C GLY A 71 -17.46 -3.40 17.03
N GLY A 72 -16.67 -3.99 17.91
CA GLY A 72 -15.62 -3.29 18.64
C GLY A 72 -16.11 -2.61 19.93
N ARG A 73 -15.29 -1.70 20.48
CA ARG A 73 -15.57 -0.98 21.73
C ARG A 73 -16.76 -0.02 21.53
N PRO A 74 -17.88 -0.20 22.26
CA PRO A 74 -19.04 0.67 22.13
C PRO A 74 -18.74 2.09 22.66
N PHE A 75 -19.61 3.04 22.31
CA PHE A 75 -19.61 4.40 22.82
C PHE A 75 -20.62 4.51 23.97
N PRO A 76 -20.18 4.66 25.23
CA PRO A 76 -21.07 4.86 26.37
C PRO A 76 -21.83 6.18 26.28
N ALA A 77 -22.85 6.33 27.13
CA ALA A 77 -23.73 7.50 27.14
C ALA A 77 -22.98 8.82 27.28
N GLU A 78 -22.00 8.87 28.17
CA GLU A 78 -21.21 10.07 28.45
C GLU A 78 -20.39 10.50 27.23
N GLU A 79 -19.82 9.54 26.50
CA GLU A 79 -19.09 9.79 25.26
C GLU A 79 -20.00 10.35 24.16
N LEU A 80 -21.20 9.80 24.00
CA LEU A 80 -22.16 10.28 22.99
C LEU A 80 -22.72 11.67 23.32
N GLN A 81 -23.00 11.95 24.60
CA GLN A 81 -23.48 13.28 25.04
C GLN A 81 -22.42 14.38 24.84
N ARG A 82 -21.14 13.99 24.84
CA ARG A 82 -19.99 14.89 24.71
C ARG A 82 -19.24 14.68 23.40
N LEU A 83 -19.94 14.20 22.37
CA LEU A 83 -19.33 13.75 21.12
C LEU A 83 -18.35 14.77 20.53
N PHE A 84 -18.72 16.06 20.54
CA PHE A 84 -17.91 17.12 19.93
C PHE A 84 -16.82 17.69 20.84
N ASP A 85 -16.82 17.39 22.14
CA ASP A 85 -15.81 17.87 23.11
C ASP A 85 -14.40 17.33 22.77
N CYS A 86 -14.33 16.23 22.01
CA CYS A 86 -13.07 15.61 21.60
C CYS A 86 -12.36 16.34 20.43
N LEU A 87 -13.07 17.15 19.65
CA LEU A 87 -12.50 17.83 18.47
C LEU A 87 -11.39 18.83 18.82
N PRO A 88 -11.54 19.71 19.83
CA PRO A 88 -10.49 20.65 20.23
C PRO A 88 -9.42 20.04 21.14
N ALA A 89 -9.59 18.80 21.61
CA ALA A 89 -8.62 18.18 22.51
C ALA A 89 -7.29 17.91 21.78
N GLU A 90 -6.18 18.08 22.51
CA GLU A 90 -4.83 17.81 21.97
C GLU A 90 -4.64 16.32 21.65
N ARG A 91 -5.10 15.44 22.55
CA ARG A 91 -4.95 13.98 22.47
C ARG A 91 -6.28 13.25 22.73
N PRO A 92 -7.30 13.44 21.88
CA PRO A 92 -8.57 12.74 22.01
C PRO A 92 -8.44 11.28 21.59
N ASP A 93 -9.38 10.48 22.06
CA ASP A 93 -9.61 9.14 21.55
C ASP A 93 -9.88 9.20 20.03
N PRO A 94 -9.07 8.52 19.19
CA PRO A 94 -9.25 8.53 17.74
C PRO A 94 -10.64 8.05 17.31
N ARG A 95 -11.28 7.13 18.05
CA ARG A 95 -12.65 6.68 17.76
C ARG A 95 -13.64 7.82 17.81
N LEU A 96 -13.60 8.59 18.90
CA LEU A 96 -14.51 9.70 19.15
C LEU A 96 -14.25 10.84 18.19
N ARG A 97 -12.97 11.16 17.95
CA ARG A 97 -12.57 12.20 17.00
C ARG A 97 -13.14 11.91 15.62
N GLU A 98 -12.97 10.70 15.11
CA GLU A 98 -13.44 10.33 13.77
C GLU A 98 -14.97 10.17 13.72
N LEU A 99 -15.61 9.73 14.80
CA LEU A 99 -17.08 9.69 14.91
C LEU A 99 -17.66 11.11 14.82
N ALA A 100 -17.12 12.03 15.62
CA ALA A 100 -17.53 13.43 15.68
C ALA A 100 -17.32 14.15 14.35
N ARG A 101 -16.19 13.89 13.67
CA ARG A 101 -15.90 14.42 12.34
C ARG A 101 -16.90 13.93 11.29
N GLY A 102 -17.19 12.62 11.27
CA GLY A 102 -18.18 12.08 10.34
C GLY A 102 -19.57 12.67 10.60
N ALA A 103 -19.98 12.76 11.87
CA ALA A 103 -21.25 13.40 12.23
C ALA A 103 -21.29 14.87 11.77
N LEU A 104 -20.25 15.64 12.05
CA LEU A 104 -20.17 17.05 11.68
C LEU A 104 -20.15 17.27 10.16
N THR A 105 -19.48 16.39 9.41
CA THR A 105 -19.43 16.42 7.95
C THR A 105 -20.79 16.12 7.33
N ALA A 106 -21.59 15.25 7.95
CA ALA A 106 -22.89 14.85 7.44
C ALA A 106 -24.01 15.88 7.73
N LEU A 107 -23.89 16.67 8.80
CA LEU A 107 -24.93 17.63 9.23
C LEU A 107 -25.33 18.67 8.16
N PRO A 108 -24.40 19.28 7.38
CA PRO A 108 -24.75 20.21 6.30
C PRO A 108 -25.64 19.62 5.21
N LEU A 109 -25.73 18.29 5.09
CA LEU A 109 -26.59 17.62 4.11
C LEU A 109 -28.08 17.73 4.44
N GLY A 110 -28.46 18.40 5.54
CA GLY A 110 -29.85 18.56 5.96
C GLY A 110 -30.52 17.25 6.39
N ALA A 111 -29.71 16.21 6.62
CA ALA A 111 -30.17 14.88 7.00
C ALA A 111 -30.25 14.72 8.52
N ARG A 112 -31.07 13.78 8.97
CA ARG A 112 -31.14 13.39 10.39
C ARG A 112 -30.15 12.25 10.65
N LEU A 113 -29.25 12.45 11.59
CA LEU A 113 -28.25 11.45 11.96
C LEU A 113 -28.70 10.67 13.19
N PHE A 114 -28.54 9.36 13.16
CA PHE A 114 -28.80 8.46 14.28
C PHE A 114 -27.54 7.69 14.61
N LEU A 115 -27.10 7.79 15.86
CA LEU A 115 -25.97 7.05 16.39
C LEU A 115 -26.47 6.19 17.55
N ARG A 116 -26.42 4.88 17.37
CA ARG A 116 -26.83 3.91 18.40
C ARG A 116 -25.61 3.13 18.86
N SER A 117 -25.31 3.19 20.14
CA SER A 117 -24.18 2.46 20.73
C SER A 117 -24.41 2.22 22.23
N GLY A 118 -23.48 1.51 22.87
CA GLY A 118 -23.52 1.14 24.28
C GLY A 118 -23.52 -0.37 24.50
N GLY A 119 -23.14 -0.77 25.71
CA GLY A 119 -23.19 -2.17 26.15
C GLY A 119 -24.63 -2.65 26.41
N ARG A 120 -24.78 -3.94 26.76
CA ARG A 120 -26.08 -4.51 27.12
C ARG A 120 -26.65 -3.81 28.35
N GLY A 121 -27.88 -3.28 28.24
CA GLY A 121 -28.54 -2.51 29.31
C GLY A 121 -28.17 -1.02 29.39
N GLU A 122 -27.15 -0.58 28.64
CA GLU A 122 -26.66 0.80 28.64
C GLU A 122 -26.78 1.47 27.27
N ARG A 123 -27.56 0.88 26.36
CA ARG A 123 -27.73 1.37 25.00
C ARG A 123 -28.30 2.78 24.98
N ARG A 124 -27.78 3.59 24.05
CA ARG A 124 -28.19 4.97 23.81
C ARG A 124 -28.38 5.22 22.33
N ALA A 125 -29.38 6.05 22.01
CA ALA A 125 -29.55 6.66 20.71
C ALA A 125 -29.27 8.15 20.83
N LEU A 126 -28.23 8.62 20.14
CA LEU A 126 -27.99 10.03 19.88
C LEU A 126 -28.60 10.38 18.51
N THR A 127 -29.51 11.34 18.51
CA THR A 127 -30.06 11.95 17.30
C THR A 127 -29.45 13.32 17.11
N LEU A 128 -28.95 13.61 15.91
CA LEU A 128 -28.45 14.93 15.53
C LEU A 128 -29.22 15.43 14.31
N GLU A 129 -29.72 16.67 14.39
CA GLU A 129 -30.40 17.37 13.30
C GLU A 129 -30.20 18.88 13.43
N ALA A 130 -30.65 19.66 12.44
CA ALA A 130 -30.47 21.11 12.45
C ALA A 130 -31.10 21.81 13.68
N ALA A 131 -32.16 21.23 14.25
CA ALA A 131 -32.85 21.76 15.41
C ALA A 131 -32.11 21.52 16.74
N GLY A 132 -31.20 20.55 16.80
CA GLY A 132 -30.44 20.24 18.00
C GLY A 132 -29.96 18.79 18.10
N GLU A 133 -29.53 18.43 19.31
CA GLU A 133 -29.10 17.09 19.68
C GLU A 133 -29.99 16.52 20.78
N SER A 134 -30.31 15.23 20.71
CA SER A 134 -31.02 14.52 21.79
C SER A 134 -30.39 13.14 21.99
N CYS A 135 -30.26 12.73 23.25
CA CYS A 135 -29.70 11.42 23.61
C CYS A 135 -30.68 10.71 24.55
N ALA A 136 -31.14 9.52 24.16
CA ALA A 136 -32.12 8.74 24.92
C ALA A 136 -31.63 7.32 25.14
N ALA A 137 -32.09 6.69 26.23
CA ALA A 137 -31.96 5.24 26.41
C ALA A 137 -32.83 4.50 25.40
N ILE A 138 -32.34 3.38 24.88
CA ILE A 138 -33.06 2.51 23.96
C ILE A 138 -32.93 1.06 24.41
N GLU A 139 -33.94 0.25 24.10
CA GLU A 139 -33.92 -1.19 24.31
C GLU A 139 -33.68 -1.89 22.97
N GLU A 140 -32.44 -2.28 22.71
CA GLU A 140 -32.05 -3.05 21.52
C GLU A 140 -31.11 -4.19 21.94
N GLU A 141 -31.34 -5.38 21.39
CA GLU A 141 -30.48 -6.54 21.65
C GLU A 141 -29.15 -6.48 20.90
N ASP A 142 -29.12 -5.85 19.72
CA ASP A 142 -27.89 -5.71 18.94
C ASP A 142 -26.95 -4.69 19.60
N VAL A 143 -25.87 -5.18 20.19
CA VAL A 143 -24.86 -4.36 20.87
C VAL A 143 -23.89 -3.66 19.91
N ARG A 144 -23.96 -3.94 18.59
CA ARG A 144 -23.12 -3.24 17.60
C ARG A 144 -23.43 -1.74 17.57
N THR A 145 -22.42 -0.96 17.21
CA THR A 145 -22.62 0.46 16.92
C THR A 145 -23.29 0.57 15.56
N ALA A 146 -24.35 1.37 15.47
CA ALA A 146 -25.05 1.65 14.23
C ALA A 146 -25.12 3.16 14.01
N LEU A 147 -24.60 3.61 12.86
CA LEU A 147 -24.59 4.99 12.41
C LEU A 147 -25.49 5.09 11.19
N ALA A 148 -26.48 5.97 11.20
CA ALA A 148 -27.38 6.13 10.07
C ALA A 148 -27.62 7.59 9.73
N VAL A 149 -27.78 7.84 8.43
CA VAL A 149 -28.24 9.09 7.85
C VAL A 149 -29.60 8.82 7.23
N LEU A 150 -30.63 9.54 7.67
CA LEU A 150 -31.96 9.53 7.06
C LEU A 150 -32.17 10.82 6.28
N TRP A 151 -32.44 10.66 4.98
CA TRP A 151 -32.89 11.74 4.13
C TRP A 151 -34.42 11.74 4.12
N GLY A 152 -35.04 12.91 4.37
CA GLY A 152 -36.50 13.03 4.41
C GLY A 152 -37.17 12.80 3.06
N ALA A 153 -38.39 13.33 2.88
CA ALA A 153 -39.15 13.15 1.64
C ALA A 153 -38.45 13.63 0.35
N ALA A 154 -37.46 14.53 0.47
CA ALA A 154 -36.62 14.95 -0.65
C ALA A 154 -35.71 13.84 -1.20
N GLY A 155 -35.55 12.74 -0.45
CA GLY A 155 -34.70 11.62 -0.82
C GLY A 155 -33.21 11.92 -0.69
N ARG A 156 -32.41 10.89 -0.93
CA ARG A 156 -30.96 10.96 -0.92
C ARG A 156 -30.43 11.86 -2.05
N PRO A 157 -29.49 12.79 -1.77
CA PRO A 157 -28.83 13.56 -2.81
C PRO A 157 -28.13 12.65 -3.81
N GLU A 158 -28.27 12.92 -5.11
CA GLU A 158 -27.61 12.15 -6.16
C GLU A 158 -26.07 12.14 -5.98
N ALA A 159 -25.52 13.26 -5.52
CA ALA A 159 -24.11 13.40 -5.20
C ALA A 159 -23.61 12.48 -4.07
N PHE A 160 -24.50 11.85 -3.29
CA PHE A 160 -24.08 10.83 -2.32
C PHE A 160 -23.48 9.58 -2.99
N ALA A 161 -23.76 9.35 -4.27
CA ALA A 161 -23.08 8.32 -5.05
C ALA A 161 -21.54 8.49 -5.02
N GLU A 162 -21.04 9.74 -4.91
CA GLU A 162 -19.62 10.05 -4.70
C GLU A 162 -19.10 9.44 -3.39
N GLY A 163 -19.85 9.57 -2.30
CA GLY A 163 -19.47 9.01 -0.99
C GLY A 163 -19.37 7.49 -1.00
N VAL A 164 -20.32 6.83 -1.67
CA VAL A 164 -20.30 5.37 -1.87
C VAL A 164 -19.13 4.92 -2.76
N ALA A 165 -18.86 5.65 -3.84
CA ALA A 165 -17.70 5.39 -4.69
C ALA A 165 -16.39 5.58 -3.93
N ALA A 166 -16.28 6.64 -3.12
CA ALA A 166 -15.11 6.91 -2.29
C ALA A 166 -14.89 5.83 -1.23
N LEU A 167 -15.95 5.35 -0.57
CA LEU A 167 -15.90 4.20 0.34
C LEU A 167 -15.30 2.97 -0.35
N ARG A 168 -15.82 2.62 -1.53
CA ARG A 168 -15.35 1.47 -2.32
C ARG A 168 -13.88 1.59 -2.71
N ALA A 169 -13.44 2.79 -3.10
CA ALA A 169 -12.07 3.02 -3.58
C ALA A 169 -11.04 3.16 -2.44
N SER A 170 -11.46 3.58 -1.25
CA SER A 170 -10.55 4.01 -0.18
C SER A 170 -10.50 3.05 1.01
N CYS A 171 -11.52 2.22 1.22
CA CYS A 171 -11.49 1.25 2.32
C CYS A 171 -10.43 0.17 2.07
N LEU A 172 -9.76 -0.25 3.13
CA LEU A 172 -8.87 -1.40 3.09
C LEU A 172 -9.66 -2.65 2.66
N PRO A 173 -9.10 -3.48 1.76
CA PRO A 173 -9.83 -4.64 1.28
C PRO A 173 -10.27 -5.59 2.40
N GLY A 174 -11.50 -6.11 2.31
CA GLY A 174 -12.06 -7.05 3.29
C GLY A 174 -12.68 -6.44 4.55
N LEU A 175 -12.39 -5.15 4.84
CA LEU A 175 -12.85 -4.48 6.06
C LEU A 175 -14.36 -4.16 6.05
N ALA A 176 -14.88 -3.70 4.91
CA ALA A 176 -16.28 -3.28 4.78
C ALA A 176 -17.01 -4.09 3.70
N ARG A 177 -18.30 -4.35 3.94
CA ARG A 177 -19.19 -5.16 3.09
C ARG A 177 -20.53 -4.44 2.90
N PHE A 178 -21.03 -4.35 1.68
CA PHE A 178 -22.40 -3.89 1.45
C PHE A 178 -23.38 -5.03 1.70
N SER A 179 -24.47 -4.81 2.42
CA SER A 179 -25.44 -5.87 2.70
C SER A 179 -26.11 -6.45 1.44
N ALA A 180 -26.16 -5.66 0.35
CA ALA A 180 -26.71 -6.09 -0.94
C ALA A 180 -25.68 -6.84 -1.80
N GLU A 181 -24.39 -6.72 -1.50
CA GLU A 181 -23.30 -7.32 -2.26
C GLU A 181 -22.60 -8.30 -1.30
N GLU A 182 -22.78 -9.62 -1.47
CA GLU A 182 -22.09 -10.62 -0.62
C GLU A 182 -20.54 -10.50 -0.66
N LYS A 183 -20.00 -9.64 -1.52
CA LYS A 183 -18.57 -9.37 -1.69
C LYS A 183 -18.11 -8.17 -0.86
N ALA A 184 -17.00 -8.33 -0.14
CA ALA A 184 -16.32 -7.23 0.56
C ALA A 184 -15.71 -6.21 -0.42
N PHE A 185 -15.49 -4.98 0.05
CA PHE A 185 -14.77 -3.96 -0.72
C PHE A 185 -13.33 -4.35 -0.99
N GLY A 186 -12.87 -3.90 -2.15
CA GLY A 186 -11.50 -4.03 -2.61
C GLY A 186 -11.14 -5.48 -2.87
N ASP A 187 -10.48 -5.74 -3.98
CA ASP A 187 -9.67 -6.94 -4.03
C ASP A 187 -8.39 -6.62 -3.25
N LEU A 188 -8.03 -7.49 -2.30
CA LEU A 188 -6.66 -7.51 -1.78
C LEU A 188 -5.71 -7.47 -2.98
N PRO A 189 -4.57 -6.77 -2.93
CA PRO A 189 -3.64 -6.82 -4.04
C PRO A 189 -3.35 -8.29 -4.36
N GLN A 190 -3.90 -8.75 -5.49
CA GLN A 190 -3.83 -10.14 -5.89
C GLN A 190 -2.58 -10.33 -6.75
N GLY A 191 -2.00 -11.51 -6.62
CA GLY A 191 -0.84 -11.91 -7.40
C GLY A 191 0.19 -12.62 -6.53
N PRO A 192 0.95 -13.54 -7.12
CA PRO A 192 1.84 -14.42 -6.37
C PRO A 192 3.10 -13.71 -5.81
N LEU A 193 3.24 -12.41 -6.10
CA LEU A 193 4.34 -11.57 -5.63
C LEU A 193 3.99 -10.69 -4.43
N TRP A 194 2.71 -10.58 -4.07
CA TRP A 194 2.29 -9.84 -2.88
C TRP A 194 2.42 -10.72 -1.64
N GLU A 195 3.09 -10.19 -0.62
CA GLU A 195 3.31 -10.86 0.66
C GLU A 195 2.75 -10.01 1.81
N PRO A 196 2.14 -10.62 2.83
CA PRO A 196 1.77 -9.90 4.03
C PRO A 196 3.01 -9.45 4.80
N ALA A 197 2.97 -8.25 5.36
CA ALA A 197 3.99 -7.71 6.24
C ALA A 197 3.34 -7.00 7.45
N SER A 198 3.91 -7.18 8.63
CA SER A 198 3.46 -6.50 9.83
C SER A 198 4.58 -6.30 10.83
N GLU A 199 4.70 -5.10 11.37
CA GLU A 199 5.72 -4.76 12.37
C GLU A 199 5.33 -3.46 13.11
N GLY A 200 5.43 -3.46 14.43
CA GLY A 200 5.29 -2.24 15.24
C GLY A 200 3.94 -1.52 15.10
N GLY A 201 2.85 -2.24 14.84
CA GLY A 201 1.51 -1.69 14.64
C GLY A 201 1.15 -1.35 13.19
N ALA A 202 2.15 -1.27 12.30
CA ALA A 202 1.92 -1.20 10.86
C ALA A 202 1.64 -2.61 10.32
N ARG A 203 0.67 -2.73 9.42
CA ARG A 203 0.32 -3.98 8.73
C ARG A 203 -0.03 -3.71 7.28
N GLY A 204 0.19 -4.68 6.41
CA GLY A 204 -0.11 -4.49 5.00
C GLY A 204 0.37 -5.61 4.10
N TRP A 205 0.44 -5.28 2.81
CA TRP A 205 0.97 -6.14 1.77
C TRP A 205 2.07 -5.41 1.02
N ILE A 206 3.14 -6.14 0.68
CA ILE A 206 4.28 -5.64 -0.06
C ILE A 206 4.55 -6.49 -1.29
N ALA A 207 5.06 -5.87 -2.35
CA ALA A 207 5.57 -6.54 -3.55
C ALA A 207 6.79 -5.79 -4.08
N ALA A 208 7.56 -6.43 -4.96
CA ALA A 208 8.64 -5.77 -5.67
C ALA A 208 8.11 -4.59 -6.51
N ALA A 209 8.83 -3.47 -6.49
CA ALA A 209 8.56 -2.36 -7.41
C ALA A 209 8.98 -2.71 -8.83
N LEU A 210 8.41 -2.01 -9.80
CA LEU A 210 8.90 -2.07 -11.18
C LEU A 210 10.36 -1.55 -11.23
N PRO A 211 11.23 -2.15 -12.07
CA PRO A 211 12.61 -1.69 -12.23
C PRO A 211 12.71 -0.20 -12.57
N GLY A 212 13.69 0.48 -11.98
CA GLY A 212 13.97 1.90 -12.18
C GLY A 212 12.93 2.87 -11.60
N ARG A 213 11.88 2.37 -10.91
CA ARG A 213 10.83 3.21 -10.34
C ARG A 213 11.02 3.41 -8.82
N PRO A 214 10.60 4.57 -8.27
CA PRO A 214 10.49 4.75 -6.83
C PRO A 214 9.47 3.78 -6.24
N SER A 215 9.49 3.63 -4.92
CA SER A 215 8.46 2.85 -4.23
C SER A 215 7.08 3.48 -4.41
N GLU A 216 6.06 2.65 -4.61
CA GLU A 216 4.66 3.08 -4.73
C GLU A 216 3.89 2.66 -3.48
N LEU A 217 3.46 3.63 -2.69
CA LEU A 217 2.85 3.41 -1.38
C LEU A 217 1.39 3.83 -1.42
N ARG A 218 0.50 2.96 -0.95
CA ARG A 218 -0.89 3.28 -0.60
C ARG A 218 -0.98 3.27 0.91
N LEU A 219 -1.03 4.46 1.50
CA LEU A 219 -0.99 4.67 2.94
C LEU A 219 -2.42 4.79 3.45
N HIS A 220 -2.83 3.81 4.24
CA HIS A 220 -4.08 3.77 4.97
C HIS A 220 -3.83 4.17 6.42
N ALA A 221 -4.77 4.92 6.99
CA ALA A 221 -4.82 5.17 8.41
C ALA A 221 -6.19 4.71 8.91
N LEU A 222 -6.22 3.86 9.94
CA LEU A 222 -7.49 3.33 10.46
C LEU A 222 -8.35 2.71 9.34
N GLY A 223 -7.72 1.92 8.46
CA GLY A 223 -8.39 1.20 7.38
C GLY A 223 -8.90 2.05 6.21
N VAL A 224 -8.62 3.36 6.16
CA VAL A 224 -9.02 4.24 5.05
C VAL A 224 -7.79 4.84 4.39
N LEU A 225 -7.73 4.76 3.07
CA LEU A 225 -6.69 5.35 2.23
C LEU A 225 -6.60 6.84 2.53
N ALA A 226 -5.49 7.25 3.11
CA ALA A 226 -5.15 8.65 3.29
C ALA A 226 -4.48 9.17 2.02
N GLU A 227 -3.46 8.45 1.50
CA GLU A 227 -2.64 8.97 0.42
C GLU A 227 -2.04 7.85 -0.44
N ALA A 228 -1.92 8.09 -1.75
CA ALA A 228 -1.07 7.32 -2.65
C ALA A 228 0.19 8.13 -2.96
N ARG A 229 1.37 7.65 -2.54
CA ARG A 229 2.64 8.38 -2.62
C ARG A 229 3.69 7.57 -3.39
N ARG A 230 4.49 8.27 -4.21
CA ARG A 230 5.70 7.72 -4.84
C ARG A 230 6.93 8.33 -4.20
N LEU A 231 7.83 7.50 -3.67
CA LEU A 231 9.07 8.00 -3.05
C LEU A 231 10.20 6.96 -3.07
N TRP A 232 11.44 7.42 -3.06
CA TRP A 232 12.60 6.56 -2.88
C TRP A 232 12.78 6.26 -1.39
N LEU A 233 12.58 5.00 -0.99
CA LEU A 233 12.76 4.59 0.40
C LEU A 233 14.24 4.81 0.79
N ASP A 234 15.12 4.20 0.01
CA ASP A 234 16.57 4.37 0.02
C ASP A 234 17.04 4.44 -1.46
N PRO A 235 17.80 5.47 -1.89
CA PRO A 235 18.31 5.56 -3.25
C PRO A 235 19.10 4.32 -3.72
N ALA A 236 19.88 3.71 -2.84
CA ALA A 236 20.67 2.51 -3.14
C ALA A 236 19.93 1.20 -2.84
N GLY A 237 18.92 1.26 -1.97
CA GLY A 237 18.20 0.10 -1.46
C GLY A 237 17.04 -0.40 -2.33
N PRO A 238 16.45 -1.55 -1.98
CA PRO A 238 15.30 -2.11 -2.69
C PRO A 238 14.09 -1.16 -2.62
N GLN A 239 13.35 -1.07 -3.73
CA GLN A 239 12.07 -0.35 -3.78
C GLN A 239 10.91 -1.34 -3.77
N LEU A 240 9.76 -0.95 -3.22
CA LEU A 240 8.59 -1.81 -3.14
C LEU A 240 7.30 -1.11 -3.60
N ARG A 241 6.30 -1.93 -3.92
CA ARG A 241 4.90 -1.53 -3.90
C ARG A 241 4.33 -1.94 -2.56
N ALA A 242 3.60 -1.07 -1.89
CA ALA A 242 2.99 -1.42 -0.61
C ALA A 242 1.58 -0.84 -0.45
N VAL A 243 0.71 -1.63 0.17
CA VAL A 243 -0.55 -1.17 0.77
C VAL A 243 -0.39 -1.34 2.26
N VAL A 244 -0.31 -0.23 3.00
CA VAL A 244 0.02 -0.26 4.43
C VAL A 244 -1.02 0.51 5.22
N ASP A 245 -1.51 -0.11 6.29
CA ASP A 245 -2.35 0.48 7.32
C ASP A 245 -1.53 0.66 8.60
N ASP A 246 -1.45 1.89 9.09
CA ASP A 246 -0.86 2.20 10.39
C ASP A 246 -1.76 3.19 11.13
N HIS A 247 -2.25 2.77 12.29
CA HIS A 247 -3.19 3.54 13.10
C HIS A 247 -2.56 4.79 13.72
N GLY A 248 -1.22 4.86 13.78
CA GLY A 248 -0.49 5.99 14.33
C GLY A 248 -0.29 7.15 13.36
N LEU A 249 -0.62 7.00 12.08
CA LEU A 249 -0.37 8.04 11.07
C LEU A 249 -1.16 9.31 11.37
N SER A 250 -0.44 10.43 11.45
CA SER A 250 -1.02 11.76 11.49
C SER A 250 -1.48 12.17 10.11
N LEU A 251 -2.68 12.75 10.03
CA LEU A 251 -3.28 13.21 8.78
C LEU A 251 -3.33 14.73 8.73
N SER A 252 -3.28 15.27 7.51
CA SER A 252 -3.53 16.69 7.23
C SER A 252 -4.91 17.13 7.74
N VAL A 253 -5.14 18.43 7.84
CA VAL A 253 -6.46 18.96 8.24
C VAL A 253 -7.58 18.45 7.31
N SER A 254 -7.29 18.29 6.02
CA SER A 254 -8.19 17.75 5.00
C SER A 254 -8.35 16.22 5.03
N GLN A 255 -7.58 15.50 5.85
CA GLN A 255 -7.65 14.05 6.05
C GLN A 255 -7.33 13.18 4.82
N ASP A 256 -6.71 13.78 3.80
CA ASP A 256 -6.38 13.18 2.50
C ASP A 256 -4.87 13.17 2.20
N ALA A 257 -4.05 13.46 3.21
CA ALA A 257 -2.59 13.39 3.12
C ALA A 257 -2.00 12.97 4.46
N VAL A 258 -0.89 12.25 4.41
CA VAL A 258 -0.11 11.85 5.59
C VAL A 258 0.91 12.94 5.91
N VAL A 259 0.92 13.40 7.17
CA VAL A 259 1.88 14.39 7.66
C VAL A 259 3.26 13.74 7.78
N GLU A 260 4.31 14.43 7.30
CA GLU A 260 5.69 13.99 7.44
C GLU A 260 6.23 14.31 8.84
N ASP A 261 5.82 13.50 9.82
CA ASP A 261 6.25 13.59 11.20
C ASP A 261 7.15 12.40 11.62
N GLU A 262 7.48 12.32 12.92
CA GLU A 262 8.26 11.20 13.46
C GLU A 262 7.59 9.83 13.28
N VAL A 263 6.24 9.77 13.25
CA VAL A 263 5.51 8.52 13.05
C VAL A 263 5.72 8.05 11.61
N PHE A 264 5.56 8.95 10.64
CA PHE A 264 5.85 8.63 9.24
C PHE A 264 7.32 8.25 9.03
N GLY A 265 8.25 8.92 9.71
CA GLY A 265 9.67 8.54 9.72
C GLY A 265 9.90 7.10 10.17
N ARG A 266 9.28 6.68 11.29
CA ARG A 266 9.35 5.28 11.76
C ARG A 266 8.72 4.30 10.78
N LEU A 267 7.59 4.65 10.17
CA LEU A 267 6.97 3.83 9.13
C LEU A 267 7.91 3.65 7.92
N ARG A 268 8.60 4.70 7.49
CA ARG A 268 9.56 4.64 6.40
C ARG A 268 10.72 3.69 6.70
N GLU A 269 11.26 3.69 7.92
CA GLU A 269 12.29 2.73 8.31
C GLU A 269 11.79 1.27 8.31
N ARG A 270 10.55 1.03 8.77
CA ARG A 270 9.92 -0.30 8.66
C ARG A 270 9.75 -0.73 7.21
N LEU A 271 9.29 0.16 6.34
CA LEU A 271 9.16 -0.11 4.90
C LEU A 271 10.51 -0.47 4.27
N ARG A 272 11.61 0.19 4.66
CA ARG A 272 12.97 -0.19 4.23
C ARG A 272 13.34 -1.59 4.72
N SER A 273 13.11 -1.88 5.99
CA SER A 273 13.34 -3.21 6.58
C SER A 273 12.57 -4.29 5.82
N TRP A 274 11.29 -4.05 5.52
CA TRP A 274 10.44 -4.95 4.73
C TRP A 274 10.96 -5.12 3.30
N ALA A 275 11.40 -4.04 2.64
CA ALA A 275 11.97 -4.11 1.30
C ALA A 275 13.26 -4.96 1.27
N CYS A 276 14.13 -4.80 2.27
CA CYS A 276 15.34 -5.62 2.42
C CYS A 276 14.99 -7.09 2.68
N ALA A 277 14.10 -7.37 3.63
CA ALA A 277 13.67 -8.74 3.93
C ALA A 277 13.03 -9.43 2.72
N LEU A 278 12.20 -8.70 1.95
CA LEU A 278 11.63 -9.18 0.70
C LEU A 278 12.73 -9.52 -0.31
N ALA A 279 13.71 -8.62 -0.51
CA ALA A 279 14.81 -8.85 -1.44
C ALA A 279 15.64 -10.08 -1.06
N GLU A 280 15.97 -10.25 0.22
CA GLU A 280 16.68 -11.43 0.70
C GLU A 280 15.91 -12.72 0.42
N ARG A 281 14.60 -12.74 0.71
CA ARG A 281 13.74 -13.90 0.47
C ARG A 281 13.72 -14.26 -1.02
N ARG A 282 13.55 -13.25 -1.88
CA ARG A 282 13.52 -13.43 -3.34
C ARG A 282 14.87 -13.87 -3.92
N CYS A 283 16.00 -13.39 -3.42
CA CYS A 283 17.32 -13.91 -3.80
C CYS A 283 17.44 -15.42 -3.50
N ARG A 284 17.00 -15.86 -2.31
CA ARG A 284 17.06 -17.27 -1.90
C ARG A 284 16.11 -18.15 -2.72
N GLU A 285 14.90 -17.68 -2.97
CA GLU A 285 13.91 -18.39 -3.79
C GLU A 285 14.36 -18.48 -5.26
N LEU A 286 14.86 -17.38 -5.81
CA LEU A 286 15.40 -17.33 -7.16
C LEU A 286 16.55 -18.33 -7.33
N SER A 287 17.44 -18.44 -6.33
CA SER A 287 18.53 -19.42 -6.35
C SER A 287 18.06 -20.87 -6.52
N LYS A 288 16.86 -21.19 -6.04
CA LYS A 288 16.24 -22.52 -6.19
C LYS A 288 15.52 -22.68 -7.53
N ARG A 289 14.93 -21.61 -8.06
CA ARG A 289 14.06 -21.61 -9.26
C ARG A 289 14.81 -21.40 -10.56
N MET A 290 15.88 -20.60 -10.54
CA MET A 290 16.57 -20.14 -11.74
C MET A 290 17.14 -21.27 -12.62
N PRO A 291 17.65 -22.41 -12.09
CA PRO A 291 18.07 -23.51 -12.96
C PRO A 291 16.94 -24.05 -13.85
N ALA A 292 15.72 -24.17 -13.30
CA ALA A 292 14.57 -24.65 -14.04
C ALA A 292 14.08 -23.58 -15.05
N ILE A 293 13.98 -22.33 -14.60
CA ILE A 293 13.61 -21.19 -15.46
C ILE A 293 14.59 -21.08 -16.63
N GLY A 294 15.90 -21.13 -16.38
CA GLY A 294 16.92 -21.05 -17.41
C GLY A 294 16.82 -22.19 -18.45
N ALA A 295 16.52 -23.41 -18.00
CA ALA A 295 16.25 -24.53 -18.91
C ALA A 295 14.98 -24.30 -19.76
N TRP A 296 13.93 -23.73 -19.18
CA TRP A 296 12.67 -23.41 -19.88
C TRP A 296 12.81 -22.28 -20.88
N LEU A 297 13.61 -21.25 -20.58
CA LEU A 297 13.84 -20.09 -21.45
C LEU A 297 14.64 -20.42 -22.71
N ARG A 298 15.08 -21.67 -22.88
CA ARG A 298 15.57 -22.17 -24.18
C ARG A 298 14.45 -22.22 -25.23
N ASP A 299 13.21 -22.41 -24.79
CA ASP A 299 12.01 -22.33 -25.60
C ASP A 299 11.75 -20.86 -26.02
N PRO A 300 11.73 -20.55 -27.35
CA PRO A 300 11.49 -19.20 -27.85
C PRO A 300 10.16 -18.57 -27.38
N VAL A 301 9.12 -19.38 -27.16
CA VAL A 301 7.79 -18.89 -26.72
C VAL A 301 7.85 -18.42 -25.27
N LEU A 302 8.43 -19.25 -24.39
CA LEU A 302 8.61 -18.88 -22.98
C LEU A 302 9.57 -17.70 -22.82
N PHE A 303 10.64 -17.64 -23.64
CA PHE A 303 11.53 -16.50 -23.67
C PHE A 303 10.83 -15.19 -24.07
N SER A 304 9.95 -15.23 -25.07
CA SER A 304 9.18 -14.05 -25.49
C SER A 304 8.24 -13.56 -24.37
N ARG A 305 7.61 -14.48 -23.64
CA ARG A 305 6.77 -14.15 -22.47
C ARG A 305 7.58 -13.58 -21.31
N TRP A 306 8.75 -14.15 -21.04
CA TRP A 306 9.70 -13.60 -20.06
C TRP A 306 10.05 -12.15 -20.37
N GLU A 307 10.43 -11.85 -21.62
CA GLU A 307 10.76 -10.49 -22.04
C GLU A 307 9.59 -9.52 -21.87
N LEU A 308 8.37 -9.95 -22.21
CA LEU A 308 7.17 -9.14 -22.03
C LEU A 308 6.90 -8.85 -20.54
N ALA A 309 6.91 -9.89 -19.71
CA ALA A 309 6.64 -9.80 -18.27
C ALA A 309 7.71 -8.97 -17.54
N ARG A 310 8.98 -9.14 -17.90
CA ARG A 310 10.13 -8.40 -17.34
C ARG A 310 9.99 -6.89 -17.48
N ASN A 311 9.39 -6.44 -18.58
CA ASN A 311 9.18 -5.02 -18.89
C ASN A 311 7.90 -4.44 -18.25
N GLY A 312 7.34 -5.14 -17.26
CA GLY A 312 6.13 -4.73 -16.53
C GLY A 312 4.83 -5.27 -17.12
N GLY A 313 4.90 -6.03 -18.24
CA GLY A 313 3.73 -6.51 -18.97
C GLY A 313 2.79 -5.38 -19.42
N PRO A 314 1.69 -5.70 -20.13
CA PRO A 314 0.57 -4.79 -20.22
C PRO A 314 0.03 -4.54 -18.82
N ASP A 315 -0.17 -3.27 -18.46
CA ASP A 315 -0.82 -2.91 -17.20
C ASP A 315 -2.20 -3.60 -17.17
N PRO A 316 -2.51 -4.45 -16.17
CA PRO A 316 -3.79 -5.18 -16.12
C PRO A 316 -5.00 -4.24 -16.07
N THR A 317 -4.81 -2.95 -15.78
CA THR A 317 -5.86 -1.92 -15.83
C THR A 317 -6.13 -1.37 -17.24
N THR A 318 -5.33 -1.75 -18.25
CA THR A 318 -5.55 -1.40 -19.65
C THR A 318 -6.38 -2.46 -20.37
N VAL A 319 -7.11 -2.06 -21.43
CA VAL A 319 -8.04 -2.92 -22.19
C VAL A 319 -7.34 -4.16 -22.76
N ASP A 320 -6.07 -4.06 -23.14
CA ASP A 320 -5.26 -5.19 -23.62
C ASP A 320 -4.91 -6.20 -22.50
N GLY A 321 -4.76 -5.72 -21.26
CA GLY A 321 -4.59 -6.58 -20.08
C GLY A 321 -5.85 -7.38 -19.73
N LEU A 322 -7.04 -6.81 -19.98
CA LEU A 322 -8.33 -7.50 -19.82
C LEU A 322 -8.57 -8.57 -20.90
N LEU A 323 -8.15 -8.33 -22.14
CA LEU A 323 -8.27 -9.30 -23.23
C LEU A 323 -7.27 -10.46 -23.11
N GLY A 324 -6.04 -10.22 -22.63
CA GLY A 324 -5.08 -11.29 -22.32
C GLY A 324 -5.54 -12.23 -21.20
N GLY A 325 -6.39 -11.76 -20.29
CA GLY A 325 -7.03 -12.58 -19.25
C GLY A 325 -8.12 -13.53 -19.76
N LEU A 326 -8.64 -13.32 -20.97
CA LEU A 326 -9.67 -14.18 -21.57
C LEU A 326 -9.06 -15.40 -22.30
N GLU A 327 -7.87 -15.26 -22.90
CA GLU A 327 -7.19 -16.39 -23.57
C GLU A 327 -6.65 -17.42 -22.56
N SER A 328 -6.25 -16.98 -21.37
CA SER A 328 -5.77 -17.87 -20.29
C SER A 328 -6.87 -18.75 -19.66
N ARG A 329 -8.16 -18.45 -19.89
CA ARG A 329 -9.28 -19.26 -19.39
C ARG A 329 -9.63 -20.49 -20.24
N PHE A 330 -9.08 -20.62 -21.45
CA PHE A 330 -9.36 -21.76 -22.35
C PHE A 330 -8.40 -22.96 -22.19
N ALA A 331 -7.45 -22.92 -21.24
CA ALA A 331 -6.46 -23.98 -21.04
C ALA A 331 -6.78 -24.88 -19.83
N LEU A 332 -7.79 -25.76 -19.94
CA LEU A 332 -8.16 -26.73 -18.90
C LEU A 332 -7.62 -28.16 -19.10
N GLU A 333 -6.77 -28.40 -20.11
CA GLU A 333 -6.12 -29.71 -20.33
C GLU A 333 -4.57 -29.71 -20.14
N ALA A 334 -3.96 -28.61 -19.66
CA ALA A 334 -2.50 -28.38 -19.75
C ALA A 334 -1.76 -28.17 -18.41
N GLY A 335 -2.06 -28.95 -17.37
CA GLY A 335 -1.60 -28.70 -15.99
C GLY A 335 -0.09 -28.48 -15.77
N ALA A 336 0.79 -29.14 -16.55
CA ALA A 336 2.24 -28.97 -16.42
C ALA A 336 2.82 -27.84 -17.29
N ALA A 337 2.21 -27.54 -18.45
CA ALA A 337 2.64 -26.43 -19.31
C ALA A 337 2.21 -25.08 -18.71
N ALA A 338 0.97 -25.02 -18.21
CA ALA A 338 0.45 -23.85 -17.52
C ALA A 338 1.30 -23.46 -16.29
N GLY A 339 1.82 -24.45 -15.55
CA GLY A 339 2.71 -24.20 -14.41
C GLY A 339 4.05 -23.56 -14.80
N ARG A 340 4.64 -23.95 -15.93
CA ARG A 340 5.91 -23.38 -16.43
C ARG A 340 5.74 -21.95 -16.91
N GLU A 341 4.67 -21.70 -17.68
CA GLU A 341 4.32 -20.35 -18.16
C GLU A 341 4.10 -19.39 -16.99
N ALA A 342 3.29 -19.82 -16.01
CA ALA A 342 3.02 -19.02 -14.81
C ALA A 342 4.30 -18.72 -14.01
N ASP A 343 5.18 -19.71 -13.81
CA ASP A 343 6.46 -19.48 -13.12
C ASP A 343 7.35 -18.49 -13.89
N VAL A 344 7.44 -18.59 -15.22
CA VAL A 344 8.23 -17.67 -16.07
C VAL A 344 7.71 -16.24 -15.95
N GLU A 345 6.40 -16.05 -16.12
CA GLU A 345 5.77 -14.73 -16.06
C GLU A 345 5.84 -14.12 -14.65
N GLN A 346 5.70 -14.94 -13.61
CA GLN A 346 5.81 -14.51 -12.22
C GLN A 346 7.23 -14.06 -11.85
N TRP A 347 8.26 -14.80 -12.29
CA TRP A 347 9.64 -14.55 -11.84
C TRP A 347 10.36 -13.49 -12.68
N ALA A 348 9.91 -13.20 -13.91
CA ALA A 348 10.56 -12.20 -14.75
C ALA A 348 10.61 -10.80 -14.10
N PRO A 349 9.51 -10.25 -13.53
CA PRO A 349 9.56 -8.96 -12.83
C PRO A 349 10.47 -8.98 -11.59
N VAL A 350 10.55 -10.10 -10.88
CA VAL A 350 11.40 -10.26 -9.69
C VAL A 350 12.88 -10.21 -10.08
N VAL A 351 13.28 -10.92 -11.14
CA VAL A 351 14.66 -10.86 -11.64
C VAL A 351 15.00 -9.46 -12.15
N ALA A 352 14.09 -8.79 -12.85
CA ALA A 352 14.28 -7.41 -13.28
C ALA A 352 14.52 -6.46 -12.10
N TRP A 353 13.70 -6.60 -11.05
CA TRP A 353 13.80 -5.81 -9.83
C TRP A 353 15.12 -6.05 -9.07
N LEU A 354 15.54 -7.31 -8.92
CA LEU A 354 16.80 -7.66 -8.27
C LEU A 354 18.03 -7.23 -9.09
N ARG A 355 17.96 -7.29 -10.42
CA ARG A 355 18.99 -6.73 -11.30
C ARG A 355 19.13 -5.23 -11.06
N GLU A 356 18.03 -4.48 -11.09
CA GLU A 356 18.03 -3.05 -10.83
C GLU A 356 18.61 -2.71 -9.44
N LEU A 357 18.25 -3.49 -8.42
CA LEU A 357 18.85 -3.37 -7.10
C LEU A 357 20.37 -3.57 -7.15
N ALA A 358 20.84 -4.61 -7.85
CA ALA A 358 22.27 -4.85 -8.01
C ALA A 358 22.98 -3.68 -8.72
N LEU A 359 22.37 -3.09 -9.76
CA LEU A 359 22.93 -1.92 -10.45
C LEU A 359 23.15 -0.75 -9.49
N ARG A 360 22.18 -0.52 -8.59
CA ARG A 360 22.24 0.58 -7.62
C ARG A 360 23.23 0.31 -6.49
N LEU A 361 23.27 -0.93 -5.97
CA LEU A 361 24.19 -1.32 -4.90
C LEU A 361 25.66 -1.28 -5.33
N PHE A 362 25.95 -1.71 -6.57
CA PHE A 362 27.31 -1.91 -7.09
C PHE A 362 27.72 -0.88 -8.15
N ARG A 363 27.04 0.27 -8.19
CA ARG A 363 27.29 1.34 -9.17
C ARG A 363 28.76 1.80 -9.23
N ASP A 364 29.44 1.75 -8.09
CA ASP A 364 30.82 2.24 -7.93
C ASP A 364 31.86 1.09 -7.96
N GLY A 365 31.47 -0.12 -8.38
CA GLY A 365 32.37 -1.28 -8.45
C GLY A 365 32.87 -1.80 -7.10
N ARG A 366 32.28 -1.32 -5.99
CA ARG A 366 32.63 -1.77 -4.64
C ARG A 366 32.23 -3.22 -4.40
N LYS A 367 33.03 -3.92 -3.58
CA LYS A 367 32.73 -5.29 -3.14
C LYS A 367 31.53 -5.31 -2.17
N PRO A 368 30.75 -6.41 -2.14
CA PRO A 368 29.64 -6.55 -1.21
C PRO A 368 30.12 -6.56 0.24
N SER A 369 29.55 -5.68 1.05
CA SER A 369 29.91 -5.41 2.45
C SER A 369 28.80 -5.81 3.42
N THR A 370 27.53 -5.65 3.04
CA THR A 370 26.37 -6.00 3.86
C THR A 370 25.86 -7.42 3.57
N PRO A 371 25.06 -8.03 4.47
CA PRO A 371 24.43 -9.33 4.21
C PRO A 371 23.56 -9.35 2.95
N LEU A 372 22.73 -8.32 2.75
CA LEU A 372 21.90 -8.18 1.56
C LEU A 372 22.76 -8.04 0.28
N GLU A 373 23.81 -7.21 0.31
CA GLU A 373 24.72 -7.07 -0.82
C GLU A 373 25.36 -8.41 -1.21
N ARG A 374 25.82 -9.20 -0.23
CA ARG A 374 26.37 -10.53 -0.51
C ARG A 374 25.34 -11.46 -1.15
N LEU A 375 24.10 -11.44 -0.67
CA LEU A 375 23.02 -12.25 -1.24
C LEU A 375 22.68 -11.85 -2.67
N VAL A 376 22.59 -10.54 -2.96
CA VAL A 376 22.34 -10.03 -4.31
C VAL A 376 23.51 -10.37 -5.24
N TRP A 377 24.74 -10.23 -4.76
CA TRP A 377 25.96 -10.57 -5.51
C TRP A 377 26.04 -12.05 -5.90
N SER A 378 25.60 -12.94 -5.00
CA SER A 378 25.56 -14.39 -5.24
C SER A 378 24.26 -14.90 -5.86
N ALA A 379 23.26 -14.05 -6.08
CA ALA A 379 21.99 -14.48 -6.67
C ALA A 379 22.19 -14.75 -8.18
N PRO A 380 21.56 -15.79 -8.75
CA PRO A 380 21.66 -16.08 -10.17
C PRO A 380 20.75 -15.13 -10.96
N LEU A 381 21.20 -13.89 -11.08
CA LEU A 381 20.45 -12.83 -11.75
C LEU A 381 20.51 -12.95 -13.27
N TYR A 382 21.45 -13.73 -13.82
CA TYR A 382 21.71 -13.81 -15.27
C TYR A 382 21.63 -15.24 -15.79
N LEU A 383 21.59 -15.36 -17.12
CA LEU A 383 21.60 -16.65 -17.82
C LEU A 383 22.67 -16.64 -18.91
N THR A 384 23.46 -17.71 -18.98
CA THR A 384 24.39 -17.96 -20.10
C THR A 384 23.63 -18.24 -21.40
N ALA A 385 24.34 -18.38 -22.52
CA ALA A 385 23.75 -18.70 -23.82
C ALA A 385 22.99 -20.04 -23.80
N GLU A 386 23.48 -20.96 -22.97
CA GLU A 386 22.90 -22.27 -22.73
C GLU A 386 21.78 -22.23 -21.69
N GLY A 387 21.36 -21.05 -21.21
CA GLY A 387 20.33 -20.92 -20.18
C GLY A 387 20.79 -21.42 -18.80
N LEU A 388 22.10 -21.48 -18.54
CA LEU A 388 22.60 -21.79 -17.19
C LEU A 388 22.57 -20.53 -16.33
N PRO A 389 22.18 -20.62 -15.04
CA PRO A 389 22.23 -19.47 -14.13
C PRO A 389 23.66 -18.95 -13.97
N ALA A 390 23.79 -17.62 -13.94
CA ALA A 390 25.04 -16.92 -13.67
C ALA A 390 24.83 -15.82 -12.61
N THR A 391 25.76 -15.75 -11.67
CA THR A 391 25.82 -14.77 -10.57
C THR A 391 26.75 -13.60 -10.92
N LEU A 392 26.66 -12.47 -10.21
CA LEU A 392 27.60 -11.37 -10.39
C LEU A 392 29.03 -11.76 -10.04
N ASP A 393 29.21 -12.62 -9.03
CA ASP A 393 30.52 -13.15 -8.66
C ASP A 393 31.18 -13.93 -9.80
N GLU A 394 30.43 -14.82 -10.44
CA GLU A 394 30.94 -15.59 -11.58
C GLU A 394 31.28 -14.71 -12.78
N LEU A 395 30.45 -13.70 -13.05
CA LEU A 395 30.70 -12.73 -14.10
C LEU A 395 31.96 -11.92 -13.82
N GLU A 396 32.15 -11.41 -12.60
CA GLU A 396 33.35 -10.66 -12.24
C GLU A 396 34.62 -11.53 -12.36
N ARG A 397 34.57 -12.80 -11.93
CA ARG A 397 35.68 -13.76 -12.11
C ARG A 397 35.97 -14.05 -13.59
N LEU A 398 34.96 -14.04 -14.45
CA LEU A 398 35.15 -14.18 -15.90
C LEU A 398 35.78 -12.92 -16.49
N ARG A 399 35.30 -11.73 -16.09
CA ARG A 399 35.87 -10.43 -16.49
C ARG A 399 37.36 -10.35 -16.19
N LEU A 400 37.74 -10.68 -14.95
CA LEU A 400 39.14 -10.68 -14.51
C LEU A 400 40.01 -11.68 -15.29
N ARG A 401 39.45 -12.79 -15.77
CA ARG A 401 40.19 -13.79 -16.57
C ARG A 401 40.30 -13.42 -18.04
N CYS A 402 39.26 -12.84 -18.62
CA CYS A 402 39.17 -12.57 -20.06
C CYS A 402 39.50 -11.12 -20.44
N GLY A 403 39.69 -10.23 -19.45
CA GLY A 403 39.94 -8.80 -19.64
C GLY A 403 38.67 -8.01 -19.99
N ARG A 404 37.83 -8.53 -20.90
CA ARG A 404 36.52 -7.96 -21.25
C ARG A 404 35.47 -9.08 -21.35
N LEU A 405 34.24 -8.76 -20.96
CA LEU A 405 33.07 -9.59 -21.19
C LEU A 405 32.29 -9.02 -22.38
N ALA A 406 32.17 -9.79 -23.46
CA ALA A 406 31.26 -9.43 -24.55
C ALA A 406 29.82 -9.67 -24.09
N LEU A 407 29.08 -8.59 -23.85
CA LEU A 407 27.65 -8.63 -23.54
C LEU A 407 26.89 -8.41 -24.85
N GLY A 408 26.11 -9.40 -25.29
CA GLY A 408 25.39 -9.34 -26.56
C GLY A 408 24.01 -9.96 -26.46
N ARG A 409 23.07 -9.49 -27.28
CA ARG A 409 21.80 -10.20 -27.50
C ARG A 409 22.10 -11.53 -28.18
N ARG A 410 21.28 -12.56 -27.90
CA ARG A 410 21.32 -13.88 -28.57
C ARG A 410 21.74 -13.68 -30.03
N PRO A 411 22.87 -14.26 -30.48
CA PRO A 411 23.25 -14.13 -31.88
C PRO A 411 22.06 -14.60 -32.72
N ARG A 412 21.50 -13.69 -33.54
CA ARG A 412 20.49 -14.09 -34.52
C ARG A 412 21.11 -15.21 -35.33
N GLU A 413 20.36 -16.29 -35.56
CA GLU A 413 20.76 -17.49 -36.33
C GLU A 413 21.32 -17.19 -37.75
N SER A 414 21.36 -15.93 -38.17
CA SER A 414 21.90 -15.45 -39.45
C SER A 414 23.43 -15.40 -39.57
N GLN A 415 24.21 -15.71 -38.52
CA GLN A 415 25.67 -15.82 -38.64
C GLN A 415 26.09 -17.24 -38.27
N GLY A 416 26.35 -18.07 -39.29
CA GLY A 416 26.62 -19.51 -39.19
C GLY A 416 27.90 -19.89 -38.45
N TRP A 417 27.98 -19.57 -37.17
CA TRP A 417 29.03 -20.01 -36.26
C TRP A 417 28.54 -21.27 -35.54
N SER A 418 29.25 -22.38 -35.69
CA SER A 418 28.98 -23.56 -34.88
C SER A 418 29.42 -23.28 -33.43
N ALA A 419 28.55 -23.53 -32.45
CA ALA A 419 28.86 -23.33 -31.02
C ALA A 419 30.09 -24.17 -30.54
N ALA A 420 30.53 -25.13 -31.35
CA ALA A 420 31.66 -26.00 -31.06
C ALA A 420 33.03 -25.32 -31.22
N GLU A 421 33.16 -24.29 -32.06
CA GLU A 421 34.45 -23.75 -32.51
C GLU A 421 34.79 -22.35 -31.97
N ALA A 422 33.86 -21.69 -31.27
CA ALA A 422 34.12 -20.39 -30.69
C ALA A 422 35.05 -20.48 -29.46
N PRO A 423 36.10 -19.64 -29.35
CA PRO A 423 36.92 -19.51 -28.14
C PRO A 423 36.08 -19.40 -26.87
N LEU A 424 36.60 -19.83 -25.72
CA LEU A 424 35.91 -19.73 -24.42
C LEU A 424 35.41 -18.30 -24.10
N GLN A 425 36.02 -17.30 -24.74
CA GLN A 425 35.70 -15.87 -24.69
C GLN A 425 34.36 -15.53 -25.40
N ASP A 426 33.95 -16.33 -26.38
CA ASP A 426 32.74 -16.15 -27.21
C ASP A 426 31.56 -17.05 -26.76
N ARG A 427 31.81 -18.01 -25.86
CA ARG A 427 30.78 -18.94 -25.34
C ARG A 427 29.92 -18.34 -24.23
N VAL A 428 30.32 -17.22 -23.65
CA VAL A 428 29.52 -16.51 -22.65
C VAL A 428 28.69 -15.43 -23.35
N ALA A 429 27.86 -15.83 -24.32
CA ALA A 429 26.80 -14.95 -24.81
C ALA A 429 25.69 -14.91 -23.75
N LEU A 430 25.78 -13.94 -22.83
CA LEU A 430 24.75 -13.73 -21.83
C LEU A 430 23.45 -13.38 -22.55
N LEU A 431 22.44 -14.25 -22.42
CA LEU A 431 21.18 -14.16 -23.15
C LEU A 431 20.37 -12.88 -22.85
N ASP A 432 20.85 -12.03 -21.94
CA ASP A 432 19.96 -11.15 -21.20
C ASP A 432 20.56 -9.85 -20.65
N LEU A 433 21.70 -9.39 -21.18
CA LEU A 433 22.35 -8.16 -20.70
C LEU A 433 22.42 -7.07 -21.79
N LEU A 434 21.41 -6.17 -21.71
CA LEU A 434 21.48 -4.69 -21.84
C LEU A 434 21.19 -4.04 -23.20
N ASN A 435 19.99 -3.46 -23.29
CA ASN A 435 19.90 -2.05 -23.68
C ASN A 435 19.82 -1.25 -22.38
N GLY A 436 20.95 -0.73 -21.87
CA GLY A 436 20.93 0.09 -20.66
C GLY A 436 22.30 0.34 -20.04
N PRO A 437 22.39 1.29 -19.08
CA PRO A 437 23.64 1.87 -18.59
C PRO A 437 24.59 0.90 -17.87
N LEU A 438 24.15 -0.31 -17.49
CA LEU A 438 25.08 -1.32 -16.97
C LEU A 438 25.92 -1.98 -18.06
N GLY A 439 25.45 -2.00 -19.31
CA GLY A 439 26.16 -2.63 -20.43
C GLY A 439 27.24 -1.73 -20.96
N ASP A 440 26.88 -0.46 -21.08
CA ASP A 440 27.84 0.60 -21.36
C ASP A 440 28.93 0.61 -20.28
N ARG A 441 28.57 0.46 -18.99
CA ARG A 441 29.55 0.45 -17.89
C ARG A 441 30.35 -0.84 -17.72
N LEU A 442 29.78 -2.02 -17.93
CA LEU A 442 30.54 -3.28 -17.95
C LEU A 442 31.41 -3.40 -19.20
N GLY A 443 31.11 -2.63 -20.26
CA GLY A 443 31.97 -2.46 -21.43
C GLY A 443 33.06 -1.39 -21.25
N GLU A 444 32.82 -0.36 -20.43
CA GLU A 444 33.78 0.69 -20.07
C GLU A 444 34.73 0.30 -18.92
N LEU A 445 34.33 -0.61 -18.02
CA LEU A 445 35.15 -1.21 -16.95
C LEU A 445 35.92 -2.44 -17.44
#